data_AF-A0A3D0RW66-F1
#
_entry.id   AF-A0A3D0RW66-F1
#
_cell.length_a   1.000
_cell.length_b   1.000
_cell.length_c   1.000
_cell.angle_alpha   90.00
_cell.angle_beta   90.00
_cell.angle_gamma   90.00
#
_symmetry.space_group_name_H-M   'P 1'
#
loop_
_entity.id
_entity.type
_entity.pdbx_description
1 polymer ?
#
loop_
_entity_poly.entity_id
_entity_poly.type
_entity_poly.pdbx_seq_one_letter_code
_entity_poly.pdbx_strand_id
1 'polypeptide(L)'
;MRAGILSTPIKAEEVEQLTGRERLQVTAGALTVLRTDAREQADRAKYPQDPRRWMGFHVEHTDEELEAASLRWWRSDPSKVLDNELFVVTVATFPVALYRILGRADSITRNDEDTPRHHYDGQLLARVHPGMSVTYAQDAPGHLRMMARQIMSSRTVVSSGGPIGYLEPGPAR
;
A
#
# COMPACT_ATOMS: atom_id res chain seq x y z
N MET A 1 5.82 13.38 -13.90
CA MET A 1 5.79 12.64 -12.63
C MET A 1 4.85 11.47 -12.75
N ARG A 2 5.30 10.26 -12.43
CA ARG A 2 4.66 9.04 -12.94
C ARG A 2 3.49 8.49 -12.11
N ALA A 3 3.38 8.85 -10.82
CA ALA A 3 2.29 8.39 -9.94
C ALA A 3 1.12 9.39 -9.82
N GLY A 4 1.23 10.58 -10.42
CA GLY A 4 0.21 11.64 -10.38
C GLY A 4 -0.04 12.29 -9.02
N ILE A 5 0.79 11.99 -8.00
CA ILE A 5 0.67 12.54 -6.63
C ILE A 5 0.91 14.05 -6.61
N LEU A 6 1.94 14.50 -7.30
CA LEU A 6 2.36 15.90 -7.35
C LEU A 6 1.89 16.54 -8.66
N SER A 7 1.66 17.85 -8.66
CA SER A 7 1.22 18.59 -9.86
C SER A 7 2.39 18.86 -10.82
N THR A 8 2.08 19.08 -12.11
CA THR A 8 3.10 19.49 -13.09
C THR A 8 2.76 20.89 -13.61
N PRO A 9 3.62 21.91 -13.42
CA PRO A 9 4.93 21.85 -12.75
C PRO A 9 4.85 21.58 -11.24
N ILE A 10 5.90 20.97 -10.67
CA ILE A 10 5.98 20.65 -9.23
C ILE A 10 5.97 21.95 -8.42
N LYS A 11 5.10 22.05 -7.43
CA LYS A 11 5.06 23.18 -6.51
C LYS A 11 5.81 22.86 -5.21
N ALA A 12 6.53 23.85 -4.67
CA ALA A 12 7.27 23.70 -3.42
C ALA A 12 6.37 23.32 -2.24
N GLU A 13 5.18 23.91 -2.15
CA GLU A 13 4.18 23.61 -1.13
C GLU A 13 3.80 22.13 -1.07
N GLU A 14 3.73 21.45 -2.22
CA GLU A 14 3.39 20.03 -2.28
C GLU A 14 4.55 19.16 -1.76
N VAL A 15 5.78 19.57 -2.05
CA VAL A 15 6.99 18.90 -1.54
C VAL A 15 7.10 19.08 -0.03
N GLU A 16 6.87 20.28 0.49
CA GLU A 16 6.87 20.59 1.92
C GLU A 16 5.79 19.80 2.67
N GLN A 17 4.57 19.75 2.13
CA GLN A 17 3.46 18.98 2.71
C GLN A 17 3.78 17.48 2.84
N LEU A 18 4.53 16.91 1.89
CA LEU A 18 4.94 15.52 1.95
C LEU A 18 6.13 15.32 2.90
N THR A 19 7.19 16.10 2.73
CA THR A 19 8.45 15.93 3.48
C THR A 19 8.38 16.35 4.95
N GLY A 20 7.47 17.28 5.29
CA GLY A 20 7.23 17.75 6.65
C GLY A 20 6.48 16.78 7.55
N ARG A 21 5.95 15.66 7.00
CA ARG A 21 5.22 14.67 7.79
C ARG A 21 6.12 13.92 8.76
N GLU A 22 5.58 13.67 9.95
CA GLU A 22 6.23 12.82 10.95
C GLU A 22 6.36 11.37 10.48
N ARG A 23 7.37 10.67 10.99
CA ARG A 23 7.54 9.25 10.71
C ARG A 23 6.57 8.46 11.59
N LEU A 24 5.82 7.56 10.97
CA LEU A 24 4.96 6.63 11.67
C LEU A 24 5.80 5.76 12.62
N GLN A 25 5.30 5.58 13.84
CA GLN A 25 5.83 4.65 14.83
C GLN A 25 4.76 3.63 15.15
N VAL A 26 5.14 2.36 15.18
CA VAL A 26 4.30 1.27 15.68
C VAL A 26 4.74 0.98 17.11
N THR A 27 3.77 0.81 18.01
CA THR A 27 4.04 0.52 19.43
C THR A 27 3.85 -0.94 19.79
N ALA A 28 3.10 -1.69 18.98
CA ALA A 28 2.87 -3.13 19.12
C ALA A 28 2.49 -3.74 17.76
N GLY A 29 2.83 -5.01 17.55
CA GLY A 29 2.61 -5.70 16.28
C GLY A 29 3.51 -5.20 15.15
N ALA A 30 3.28 -5.68 13.93
CA ALA A 30 4.09 -5.34 12.76
C ALA A 30 3.20 -4.84 11.62
N LEU A 31 3.28 -3.56 11.30
CA LEU A 31 2.44 -2.98 10.25
C LEU A 31 2.93 -3.42 8.88
N THR A 32 2.06 -4.07 8.10
CA THR A 32 2.39 -4.51 6.74
C THR A 32 2.44 -3.31 5.80
N VAL A 33 3.51 -3.20 5.02
CA VAL A 33 3.76 -2.09 4.10
C VAL A 33 4.15 -2.63 2.72
N LEU A 34 3.34 -2.33 1.72
CA LEU A 34 3.68 -2.48 0.30
C LEU A 34 4.31 -1.20 -0.21
N ARG A 35 5.57 -1.28 -0.62
CA ARG A 35 6.25 -0.24 -1.40
C ARG A 35 5.99 -0.50 -2.88
N THR A 36 5.37 0.46 -3.54
CA THR A 36 4.99 0.36 -4.94
C THR A 36 5.61 1.51 -5.75
N ASP A 37 5.88 1.21 -7.02
CA ASP A 37 6.30 2.21 -8.00
C ASP A 37 5.10 2.86 -8.67
N ALA A 38 5.37 3.78 -9.59
CA ALA A 38 4.33 4.39 -10.41
C ALA A 38 3.58 3.35 -11.27
N ARG A 39 2.34 3.69 -11.65
CA ARG A 39 1.49 2.87 -12.53
C ARG A 39 2.21 2.52 -13.84
N GLU A 40 2.29 1.24 -14.13
CA GLU A 40 2.75 0.69 -15.39
C GLU A 40 1.79 -0.40 -15.88
N GLN A 41 1.74 -0.63 -17.19
CA GLN A 41 0.90 -1.68 -17.75
C GLN A 41 1.46 -3.05 -17.33
N ALA A 42 0.57 -3.96 -16.92
CA ALA A 42 1.00 -5.31 -16.58
C ALA A 42 1.58 -6.01 -17.82
N ASP A 43 2.75 -6.64 -17.65
CA ASP A 43 3.41 -7.40 -18.70
C ASP A 43 2.69 -8.74 -18.92
N ARG A 44 1.79 -8.75 -19.91
CA ARG A 44 1.01 -9.93 -20.29
C ARG A 44 1.84 -10.99 -21.01
N ALA A 45 2.96 -10.62 -21.63
CA ALA A 45 3.86 -11.60 -22.24
C ALA A 45 4.56 -12.42 -21.16
N LYS A 46 4.96 -11.77 -20.06
CA LYS A 46 5.59 -12.43 -18.92
C LYS A 46 4.58 -13.15 -18.01
N TYR A 47 3.39 -12.59 -17.82
CA TYR A 47 2.37 -13.11 -16.91
C TYR A 47 0.98 -13.18 -17.57
N PRO A 48 0.75 -14.12 -18.50
CA PRO A 48 -0.48 -14.17 -19.29
C PRO A 48 -1.74 -14.43 -18.45
N GLN A 49 -1.60 -15.20 -17.36
CA GLN A 49 -2.69 -15.55 -16.46
C GLN A 49 -2.96 -14.49 -15.36
N ASP A 50 -2.15 -13.43 -15.29
CA ASP A 50 -2.34 -12.39 -14.27
C ASP A 50 -3.48 -11.46 -14.69
N PRO A 51 -4.59 -11.39 -13.96
CA PRO A 51 -5.75 -10.60 -14.38
C PRO A 51 -5.51 -9.09 -14.31
N ARG A 52 -4.45 -8.62 -13.63
CA ARG A 52 -4.18 -7.20 -13.41
C ARG A 52 -3.95 -6.46 -14.74
N ARG A 53 -4.62 -5.32 -14.90
CA ARG A 53 -4.35 -4.39 -16.01
C ARG A 53 -3.11 -3.55 -15.74
N TRP A 54 -2.97 -3.13 -14.47
CA TRP A 54 -1.94 -2.22 -14.01
C TRP A 54 -1.13 -2.84 -12.87
N MET A 55 0.15 -2.48 -12.85
CA MET A 55 1.07 -2.63 -11.73
C MET A 55 1.36 -1.24 -11.17
N GLY A 56 1.79 -1.13 -9.91
CA GLY A 56 2.14 0.17 -9.35
C GLY A 56 0.93 0.97 -8.85
N PHE A 57 1.14 2.27 -8.65
CA PHE A 57 0.11 3.22 -8.23
C PHE A 57 0.01 4.44 -9.15
N HIS A 58 -1.22 4.88 -9.40
CA HIS A 58 -1.53 6.24 -9.87
C HIS A 58 -2.79 6.74 -9.18
N VAL A 59 -2.85 8.05 -8.92
CA VAL A 59 -4.01 8.71 -8.30
C VAL A 59 -5.34 8.51 -9.06
N GLU A 60 -5.26 8.15 -10.35
CA GLU A 60 -6.42 7.91 -11.23
C GLU A 60 -6.86 6.44 -11.31
N HIS A 61 -6.27 5.52 -10.53
CA HIS A 61 -6.81 4.15 -10.48
C HIS A 61 -8.29 4.19 -10.09
N THR A 62 -9.13 3.32 -10.66
CA THR A 62 -10.40 2.99 -9.98
C THR A 62 -10.11 2.24 -8.68
N ASP A 63 -11.11 2.08 -7.81
CA ASP A 63 -10.90 1.30 -6.58
C ASP A 63 -10.56 -0.17 -6.92
N GLU A 64 -11.19 -0.75 -7.95
CA GLU A 64 -10.88 -2.10 -8.41
C GLU A 64 -9.48 -2.22 -9.00
N GLU A 65 -9.05 -1.24 -9.80
CA GLU A 65 -7.69 -1.21 -10.35
C GLU A 65 -6.64 -1.05 -9.25
N LEU A 66 -6.93 -0.24 -8.21
CA LEU A 66 -6.05 -0.06 -7.06
C LEU A 66 -5.95 -1.32 -6.22
N GLU A 67 -7.08 -1.97 -5.93
CA GLU A 67 -7.15 -3.22 -5.17
C GLU A 67 -6.38 -4.33 -5.91
N ALA A 68 -6.68 -4.51 -7.20
CA ALA A 68 -6.00 -5.50 -8.03
C ALA A 68 -4.49 -5.26 -8.07
N ALA A 69 -4.04 -4.01 -8.20
CA ALA A 69 -2.61 -3.68 -8.21
C ALA A 69 -1.95 -3.85 -6.83
N SER A 70 -2.70 -3.67 -5.73
CA SER A 70 -2.17 -3.57 -4.37
C SER A 70 -2.24 -4.86 -3.55
N LEU A 71 -3.23 -5.73 -3.77
CA LEU A 71 -3.47 -6.88 -2.90
C LEU A 71 -3.01 -8.21 -3.50
N ARG A 72 -2.50 -8.22 -4.72
CA ARG A 72 -1.92 -9.41 -5.38
C ARG A 72 -0.82 -9.01 -6.35
N TRP A 73 0.18 -9.82 -6.66
CA TRP A 73 0.58 -11.10 -6.04
C TRP A 73 1.91 -10.92 -5.31
N TRP A 74 1.92 -11.10 -3.99
CA TRP A 74 3.07 -10.71 -3.16
C TRP A 74 3.72 -11.88 -2.43
N ARG A 75 5.05 -11.95 -2.50
CA ARG A 75 5.82 -12.74 -1.54
C ARG A 75 5.78 -12.02 -0.20
N SER A 76 5.26 -12.69 0.81
CA SER A 76 5.03 -12.13 2.15
C SER A 76 4.84 -13.28 3.15
N ASP A 77 4.75 -12.93 4.43
CA ASP A 77 4.42 -13.82 5.52
C ASP A 77 2.91 -13.64 5.77
N PRO A 78 2.06 -14.58 5.33
CA PRO A 78 0.62 -14.41 5.41
C PRO A 78 0.12 -14.34 6.85
N SER A 79 0.79 -14.98 7.81
CA SER A 79 0.39 -14.90 9.22
C SER A 79 0.58 -13.48 9.74
N LYS A 80 1.74 -12.85 9.48
CA LYS A 80 1.98 -11.45 9.86
C LYS A 80 0.97 -10.48 9.23
N VAL A 81 0.61 -10.68 7.97
CA VAL A 81 -0.35 -9.83 7.27
C VAL A 81 -1.75 -9.94 7.89
N LEU A 82 -2.18 -11.16 8.20
CA LEU A 82 -3.49 -11.42 8.79
C LEU A 82 -3.58 -10.95 10.25
N ASP A 83 -2.54 -11.21 11.05
CA ASP A 83 -2.51 -10.83 12.47
C ASP A 83 -2.55 -9.31 12.69
N ASN A 84 -1.96 -8.53 11.76
CA ASN A 84 -1.95 -7.07 11.85
C ASN A 84 -3.24 -6.41 11.32
N GLU A 85 -4.01 -7.11 10.47
CA GLU A 85 -5.20 -6.62 9.76
C GLU A 85 -5.05 -5.34 8.90
N LEU A 86 -3.99 -4.55 9.04
CA LEU A 86 -3.77 -3.33 8.24
C LEU A 86 -2.68 -3.53 7.19
N PHE A 87 -2.91 -2.99 5.99
CA PHE A 87 -1.99 -3.08 4.87
C PHE A 87 -1.82 -1.72 4.20
N VAL A 88 -0.67 -1.09 4.43
CA VAL A 88 -0.35 0.24 3.90
C VAL A 88 0.28 0.10 2.52
N VAL A 89 -0.19 0.86 1.55
CA VAL A 89 0.47 1.00 0.24
C VAL A 89 1.19 2.33 0.21
N THR A 90 2.47 2.34 -0.15
CA THR A 90 3.29 3.56 -0.22
C THR A 90 3.94 3.74 -1.58
N VAL A 91 4.04 5.00 -2.02
CA VAL A 91 5.01 5.41 -3.04
C VAL A 91 6.15 6.12 -2.32
N ALA A 92 7.37 5.60 -2.49
CA ALA A 92 8.50 5.91 -1.61
C ALA A 92 8.10 5.74 -0.12
N THR A 93 8.03 6.82 0.65
CA THR A 93 7.65 6.80 2.08
C THR A 93 6.23 7.31 2.33
N PHE A 94 5.49 7.69 1.30
CA PHE A 94 4.18 8.32 1.43
C PHE A 94 3.06 7.30 1.29
N PRO A 95 2.21 7.12 2.31
CA PRO A 95 1.02 6.30 2.18
C PRO A 95 0.07 6.87 1.12
N VAL A 96 -0.29 6.01 0.17
CA VAL A 96 -1.20 6.33 -0.95
C VAL A 96 -2.50 5.54 -0.87
N ALA A 97 -2.51 4.42 -0.16
CA ALA A 97 -3.72 3.69 0.19
C ALA A 97 -3.53 2.92 1.50
N LEU A 98 -4.65 2.60 2.14
CA LEU A 98 -4.69 1.74 3.32
C LEU A 98 -5.85 0.76 3.18
N TYR A 99 -5.57 -0.52 3.38
CA TYR A 99 -6.57 -1.58 3.43
C TYR A 99 -6.68 -2.17 4.83
N ARG A 100 -7.88 -2.57 5.20
CA ARG A 100 -8.12 -3.60 6.20
C ARG A 100 -8.11 -4.95 5.48
N ILE A 101 -7.24 -5.86 5.87
CA ILE A 101 -7.20 -7.24 5.38
C ILE A 101 -8.28 -8.06 6.10
N LEU A 102 -9.08 -8.76 5.31
CA LEU A 102 -10.18 -9.61 5.77
C LEU A 102 -9.83 -11.10 5.70
N GLY A 103 -8.83 -11.45 4.89
CA GLY A 103 -8.41 -12.82 4.70
C GLY A 103 -7.35 -12.97 3.61
N ARG A 104 -6.89 -14.21 3.41
CA ARG A 104 -6.09 -14.60 2.25
C ARG A 104 -7.02 -15.26 1.24
N ALA A 105 -7.19 -14.61 0.10
CA ALA A 105 -8.09 -15.04 -0.96
C ALA A 105 -7.50 -16.20 -1.78
N ASP A 106 -6.20 -16.13 -2.08
CA ASP A 106 -5.54 -17.11 -2.94
C ASP A 106 -4.01 -17.14 -2.73
N SER A 107 -3.36 -18.17 -3.27
CA SER A 107 -1.91 -18.34 -3.28
C SER A 107 -1.46 -19.09 -4.52
N ILE A 108 -0.43 -18.58 -5.19
CA ILE A 108 0.19 -19.23 -6.35
C ILE A 108 1.69 -19.41 -6.15
N THR A 109 2.23 -20.52 -6.61
CA THR A 109 3.68 -20.72 -6.74
C THR A 109 3.98 -20.81 -8.23
N ARG A 110 4.88 -19.95 -8.72
CA ARG A 110 5.29 -19.97 -10.13
C ARG A 110 6.37 -21.03 -10.33
N ASN A 111 6.47 -21.58 -11.54
CA ASN A 111 7.42 -22.65 -11.85
C ASN A 111 8.90 -22.28 -11.61
N ASP A 112 9.21 -20.98 -11.62
CA ASP A 112 10.55 -20.42 -11.40
C ASP A 112 10.77 -19.88 -9.98
N GLU A 113 9.86 -20.15 -9.05
CA GLU A 113 9.90 -19.61 -7.68
C GLU A 113 9.69 -20.70 -6.63
N ASP A 114 10.53 -20.74 -5.59
CA ASP A 114 10.40 -21.70 -4.48
C ASP A 114 9.45 -21.21 -3.36
N THR A 115 8.98 -19.97 -3.46
CA THR A 115 8.13 -19.35 -2.43
C THR A 115 6.81 -18.89 -3.04
N PRO A 116 5.68 -19.15 -2.37
CA PRO A 116 4.38 -18.74 -2.88
C PRO A 116 4.24 -17.22 -2.86
N ARG A 117 3.36 -16.74 -3.74
CA ARG A 117 2.84 -15.38 -3.75
C ARG A 117 1.38 -15.41 -3.33
N HIS A 118 0.98 -14.43 -2.53
CA HIS A 118 -0.34 -14.37 -1.93
C HIS A 118 -1.19 -13.27 -2.55
N HIS A 119 -2.49 -13.51 -2.57
CA HIS A 119 -3.55 -12.55 -2.83
C HIS A 119 -4.40 -12.43 -1.56
N TYR A 120 -4.65 -11.20 -1.13
CA TYR A 120 -5.42 -10.87 0.06
C TYR A 120 -6.76 -10.25 -0.30
N ASP A 121 -7.79 -10.58 0.48
CA ASP A 121 -9.05 -9.85 0.47
C ASP A 121 -8.94 -8.64 1.40
N GLY A 122 -9.41 -7.48 0.96
CA GLY A 122 -9.33 -6.27 1.77
C GLY A 122 -10.47 -5.30 1.55
N GLN A 123 -10.76 -4.52 2.59
CA GLN A 123 -11.63 -3.35 2.54
C GLN A 123 -10.77 -2.10 2.45
N LEU A 124 -10.97 -1.27 1.43
CA LEU A 124 -10.26 0.00 1.29
C LEU A 124 -10.70 0.97 2.40
N LEU A 125 -9.75 1.39 3.24
CA LEU A 125 -10.00 2.34 4.33
C LEU A 125 -9.67 3.78 3.94
N ALA A 126 -8.66 3.98 3.11
CA ALA A 126 -8.29 5.31 2.61
C ALA A 126 -7.49 5.23 1.32
N ARG A 127 -7.58 6.28 0.48
CA ARG A 127 -6.73 6.43 -0.71
C ARG A 127 -6.51 7.89 -1.09
N VAL A 128 -5.36 8.14 -1.71
CA VAL A 128 -4.99 9.42 -2.32
C VAL A 128 -5.58 9.53 -3.72
N HIS A 129 -6.06 10.72 -4.04
CA HIS A 129 -6.65 11.14 -5.32
C HIS A 129 -5.88 12.34 -5.91
N PRO A 130 -6.21 12.80 -7.13
CA PRO A 130 -5.59 14.00 -7.69
C PRO A 130 -5.63 15.19 -6.73
N GLY A 131 -4.56 15.99 -6.74
CA GLY A 131 -4.39 17.13 -5.84
C GLY A 131 -4.11 16.75 -4.37
N MET A 132 -3.59 15.54 -4.12
CA MET A 132 -3.29 14.99 -2.78
C MET A 132 -4.49 14.96 -1.83
N SER A 133 -5.71 14.95 -2.37
CA SER A 133 -6.92 14.76 -1.59
C SER A 133 -7.01 13.30 -1.12
N VAL A 134 -7.54 13.08 0.08
CA VAL A 134 -7.65 11.74 0.67
C VAL A 134 -9.11 11.45 1.02
N THR A 135 -9.64 10.35 0.49
CA THR A 135 -10.95 9.82 0.91
C THR A 135 -10.75 8.77 2.00
N TYR A 136 -11.66 8.75 2.98
CA TYR A 136 -11.67 7.77 4.06
C TYR A 136 -13.02 7.04 4.07
N ALA A 137 -13.00 5.72 4.30
CA ALA A 137 -14.19 4.90 4.45
C ALA A 137 -15.03 5.39 5.64
N GLN A 138 -16.34 5.60 5.42
CA GLN A 138 -17.26 6.12 6.44
C GLN A 138 -17.90 5.00 7.26
N ASP A 139 -18.07 3.84 6.64
CA ASP A 139 -18.63 2.60 7.20
C ASP A 139 -17.63 1.82 8.06
N ALA A 140 -16.33 2.12 7.97
CA ALA A 140 -15.32 1.49 8.81
C ALA A 140 -15.49 1.87 10.30
N PRO A 141 -15.22 0.95 11.25
CA PRO A 141 -15.18 1.24 12.68
C PRO A 141 -14.37 2.49 13.05
N GLY A 142 -14.82 3.21 14.08
CA GLY A 142 -14.24 4.51 14.45
C GLY A 142 -12.73 4.48 14.71
N HIS A 143 -12.23 3.43 15.37
CA HIS A 143 -10.79 3.26 15.62
C HIS A 143 -9.99 3.06 14.33
N LEU A 144 -10.51 2.29 13.36
CA LEU A 144 -9.85 2.12 12.05
C LEU A 144 -9.81 3.42 11.27
N ARG A 145 -10.87 4.26 11.34
CA ARG A 145 -10.86 5.59 10.71
C ARG A 145 -9.81 6.51 11.34
N MET A 146 -9.62 6.45 12.66
CA MET A 146 -8.58 7.22 13.35
C MET A 146 -7.19 6.75 12.94
N MET A 147 -6.94 5.44 12.94
CA MET A 147 -5.68 4.85 12.46
C MET A 147 -5.41 5.20 11.00
N ALA A 148 -6.43 5.15 10.14
CA ALA A 148 -6.31 5.52 8.73
C ALA A 148 -5.86 6.97 8.58
N ARG A 149 -6.46 7.91 9.32
CA ARG A 149 -6.03 9.33 9.29
C ARG A 149 -4.57 9.48 9.73
N GLN A 150 -4.19 8.87 10.84
CA GLN A 150 -2.83 8.94 11.38
C GLN A 150 -1.80 8.37 10.39
N ILE A 151 -2.06 7.19 9.82
CA ILE A 151 -1.18 6.56 8.84
C ILE A 151 -1.09 7.44 7.59
N MET A 152 -2.22 7.85 7.02
CA MET A 152 -2.24 8.62 5.77
C MET A 152 -1.61 10.02 5.90
N SER A 153 -1.55 10.59 7.10
CA SER A 153 -0.86 11.86 7.38
C SER A 153 0.63 11.71 7.75
N SER A 154 1.17 10.49 7.75
CA SER A 154 2.55 10.20 8.17
C SER A 154 3.47 9.86 6.99
N ARG A 155 4.76 9.63 7.30
CA ARG A 155 5.70 8.89 6.44
C ARG A 155 5.93 7.50 7.01
N THR A 156 5.83 6.49 6.16
CA THR A 156 6.11 5.11 6.51
C THR A 156 7.45 4.70 5.91
N VAL A 157 8.39 4.28 6.77
CA VAL A 157 9.76 3.91 6.36
C VAL A 157 10.01 2.47 6.76
N VAL A 158 10.17 1.59 5.78
CA VAL A 158 10.49 0.18 5.98
C VAL A 158 11.71 -0.22 5.14
N SER A 159 12.51 -1.14 5.67
CA SER A 159 13.60 -1.79 4.93
C SER A 159 13.20 -3.23 4.64
N SER A 160 13.21 -3.62 3.37
CA SER A 160 12.98 -5.00 2.96
C SER A 160 13.63 -5.28 1.59
N GLY A 161 13.92 -6.56 1.32
CA GLY A 161 14.49 -7.01 0.04
C GLY A 161 13.48 -7.11 -1.11
N GLY A 162 12.19 -6.90 -0.83
CA GLY A 162 11.11 -6.95 -1.81
C GLY A 162 10.08 -5.84 -1.61
N PRO A 163 8.96 -5.85 -2.37
CA PRO A 163 7.94 -4.80 -2.28
C PRO A 163 7.27 -4.75 -0.89
N ILE A 164 7.04 -5.91 -0.26
CA ILE A 164 6.48 -5.99 1.08
C ILE A 164 7.59 -5.83 2.13
N GLY A 165 7.33 -5.01 3.14
CA GLY A 165 8.09 -4.92 4.37
C GLY A 165 7.16 -4.85 5.58
N TYR A 166 7.74 -4.98 6.76
CA TYR A 166 7.01 -4.88 8.03
C TYR A 166 7.62 -3.76 8.87
N LEU A 167 6.80 -2.78 9.24
CA LEU A 167 7.20 -1.75 10.20
C LEU A 167 7.00 -2.34 11.60
N GLU A 168 8.10 -2.86 12.13
CA GLU A 168 8.17 -3.40 13.49
C GLU A 168 8.19 -2.27 14.53
N PRO A 169 7.83 -2.54 15.80
CA PRO A 169 7.88 -1.54 16.85
C PRO A 169 9.30 -1.00 17.03
N GLY A 170 9.42 0.31 17.18
CA GLY A 170 10.69 0.91 17.58
C GLY A 170 11.10 0.45 18.97
N PRO A 171 12.41 0.45 19.32
CA PRO A 171 12.81 0.26 20.70
C PRO A 171 12.10 1.30 21.57
N ALA A 172 11.51 0.85 22.68
CA ALA A 172 10.90 1.74 23.67
C ALA A 172 11.95 2.79 24.07
N ARG A 173 11.65 4.06 23.81
CA ARG A 173 12.47 5.18 24.28
C ARG A 173 12.15 5.47 25.73
#